data_AF-A0A523UP37-F1
#
_entry.id   AF-A0A523UP37-F1
#
_cell.length_a   1.000
_cell.length_b   1.000
_cell.length_c   1.000
_cell.angle_alpha   90.00
_cell.angle_beta   90.00
_cell.angle_gamma   90.00
#
_symmetry.space_group_name_H-M   'P 1'
#
loop_
_entity.id
_entity.type
_entity.pdbx_description
1 polymer ?
#
loop_
_entity_poly.entity_id
_entity_poly.type
_entity_poly.pdbx_seq_one_letter_code
_entity_poly.pdbx_strand_id
1 'polypeptide(L)'
;MILEVKPDLERERVDALEELKKYFESREHPNYHVGLVTDGLNFEVYIYENQAARQIRSFVFEAESPLAAFQHLDQLFFTARRLPPSSGDIVDRFGPYSTTYNVIRRSLLAAFGTVQNESSVKVKFREWVASESIWERDR
;
A
#
# COMPACT_ATOMS: atom_id res chain seq x y z
N MET A 1 0.21 -1.35 15.51
CA MET A 1 -0.86 -0.40 15.09
C MET A 1 -1.56 0.13 16.32
N ILE A 2 -2.01 1.38 16.28
CA ILE A 2 -2.90 2.00 17.27
C ILE A 2 -4.19 2.35 16.52
N LEU A 3 -5.36 2.04 17.09
CA LEU A 3 -6.66 2.27 16.47
C LEU A 3 -7.52 3.09 17.43
N GLU A 4 -8.07 4.18 16.93
CA GLU A 4 -9.06 5.02 17.61
C GLU A 4 -10.34 5.04 16.76
N VAL A 5 -11.48 4.75 17.36
CA VAL A 5 -12.77 4.72 16.66
C VAL A 5 -13.69 5.77 17.28
N LYS A 6 -14.18 6.71 16.47
CA LYS A 6 -15.11 7.76 16.89
C LYS A 6 -16.39 7.68 16.08
N PRO A 7 -17.59 7.64 16.70
CA PRO A 7 -18.85 7.61 15.95
C PRO A 7 -19.08 8.81 15.05
N ASP A 8 -18.59 9.99 15.46
CA ASP A 8 -18.65 11.24 14.71
C ASP A 8 -17.23 11.79 14.57
N LEU A 9 -16.53 11.36 13.51
CA LEU A 9 -15.14 11.70 13.29
C LEU A 9 -14.94 13.22 13.15
N GLU A 10 -15.84 13.94 12.48
CA GLU A 10 -15.72 15.37 12.27
C GLU A 10 -15.76 16.15 13.58
N ARG A 11 -16.71 15.83 14.47
CA ARG A 11 -16.85 16.51 15.77
C ARG A 11 -15.77 16.09 16.76
N GLU A 12 -15.37 14.82 16.73
CA GLU A 12 -14.47 14.22 17.74
C GLU A 12 -13.02 14.14 17.27
N ARG A 13 -12.68 14.68 16.09
CA ARG A 13 -11.31 14.64 15.52
C ARG A 13 -10.26 15.16 16.48
N VAL A 14 -10.50 16.30 17.14
CA VAL A 14 -9.52 16.93 18.04
C VAL A 14 -9.24 16.01 19.24
N ASP A 15 -10.30 15.51 19.89
CA ASP A 15 -10.20 14.56 21.00
C ASP A 15 -9.49 13.26 20.56
N ALA A 16 -9.85 12.74 19.37
CA ALA A 16 -9.21 11.56 18.81
C ALA A 16 -7.70 11.75 18.61
N LEU A 17 -7.25 12.92 18.17
CA LEU A 17 -5.82 13.21 18.01
C LEU A 17 -5.08 13.35 19.34
N GLU A 18 -5.73 13.89 20.37
CA GLU A 18 -5.17 13.95 21.72
C GLU A 18 -5.00 12.55 22.32
N GLU A 19 -6.03 11.70 22.21
CA GLU A 19 -5.95 10.28 22.62
C GLU A 19 -4.89 9.53 21.81
N LEU A 20 -4.87 9.72 20.50
CA LEU A 20 -3.89 9.08 19.62
C LEU A 20 -2.45 9.49 19.99
N LYS A 21 -2.22 10.76 20.35
CA LYS A 21 -0.93 11.23 20.86
C LYS A 21 -0.53 10.50 22.14
N LYS A 22 -1.44 10.41 23.13
CA LYS A 22 -1.18 9.68 24.39
C LYS A 22 -0.81 8.22 24.10
N TYR A 23 -1.51 7.57 23.17
CA TYR A 23 -1.20 6.20 22.78
C TYR A 23 0.16 6.07 22.10
N PHE A 24 0.57 7.00 21.25
CA PHE A 24 1.92 7.00 20.68
C PHE A 24 2.98 7.16 21.76
N GLU A 25 2.83 8.15 22.64
CA GLU A 25 3.76 8.45 23.74
C GLU A 25 3.86 7.32 24.77
N SER A 26 2.81 6.49 24.90
CA SER A 26 2.82 5.31 25.77
C SER A 26 3.69 4.15 25.26
N ARG A 27 4.18 4.21 24.01
CA ARG A 27 5.01 3.15 23.41
C ARG A 27 6.49 3.43 23.62
N GLU A 28 7.27 2.37 23.82
CA GLU A 28 8.74 2.44 23.92
C GLU A 28 9.39 3.07 22.68
N HIS A 29 8.84 2.79 21.50
CA HIS A 29 9.25 3.38 20.22
C HIS A 29 8.03 3.96 19.47
N PRO A 30 7.61 5.20 19.77
CA PRO A 30 6.41 5.82 19.18
C PRO A 30 6.45 5.84 17.65
N ASN A 31 7.61 6.17 17.07
CA ASN A 31 7.86 6.27 15.63
C ASN A 31 7.74 4.93 14.89
N TYR A 32 7.60 3.81 15.62
CA TYR A 32 7.44 2.47 15.04
C TYR A 32 5.99 2.06 14.85
N HIS A 33 5.07 2.90 15.29
CA HIS A 33 3.65 2.63 15.23
C HIS A 33 3.00 3.48 14.14
N VAL A 34 1.88 2.98 13.63
CA VAL A 34 0.94 3.71 12.77
C VAL A 34 -0.36 3.84 13.55
N GLY A 35 -0.92 5.03 13.52
CA GLY A 35 -2.22 5.37 14.10
C GLY A 35 -3.30 5.36 13.03
N LEU A 36 -4.49 4.89 13.37
CA LEU A 36 -5.67 4.94 12.53
C LEU A 36 -6.80 5.55 13.34
N VAL A 37 -7.45 6.59 12.78
CA VAL A 37 -8.68 7.17 13.33
C VAL A 37 -9.80 6.95 12.32
N THR A 38 -10.97 6.48 12.78
CA THR A 38 -12.08 6.16 11.87
C THR A 38 -13.46 6.20 12.54
N ASP A 39 -14.51 6.45 11.75
CA ASP A 39 -15.92 6.24 12.11
C ASP A 39 -16.52 4.96 11.48
N GLY A 40 -15.70 4.14 10.83
CA GLY A 40 -16.10 2.96 10.08
C GLY A 40 -16.34 3.20 8.58
N LEU A 41 -16.42 4.46 8.15
CA LEU A 41 -16.53 4.86 6.73
C LEU A 41 -15.33 5.69 6.30
N ASN A 42 -14.98 6.70 7.08
CA ASN A 42 -13.84 7.58 6.89
C ASN A 42 -12.65 7.05 7.69
N PHE A 43 -11.48 7.01 7.06
CA PHE A 43 -10.26 6.52 7.68
C PHE A 43 -9.14 7.55 7.50
N GLU A 44 -8.50 7.92 8.61
CA GLU A 44 -7.37 8.85 8.65
C GLU A 44 -6.16 8.14 9.26
N VAL A 45 -5.04 8.10 8.52
CA VAL A 45 -3.82 7.38 8.91
C VAL A 45 -2.77 8.37 9.37
N TYR A 46 -2.16 8.09 10.53
CA TYR A 46 -1.21 8.96 11.20
C TYR A 46 0.11 8.26 11.52
N ILE A 47 1.19 9.02 11.50
CA ILE A 47 2.48 8.63 12.07
C ILE A 47 2.84 9.58 13.21
N TYR A 48 3.74 9.15 14.09
CA TYR A 48 4.30 10.02 15.12
C TYR A 48 5.60 10.66 14.63
N GLU A 49 5.62 11.99 14.56
CA GLU A 49 6.76 12.78 14.11
C GLU A 49 6.76 14.13 14.85
N ASN A 50 7.93 14.61 15.28
CA ASN A 50 8.07 15.88 16.00
C ASN A 50 7.13 16.02 17.22
N GLN A 51 6.97 14.95 18.00
CA GLN A 51 6.09 14.88 19.17
C GLN A 51 4.60 15.13 18.90
N ALA A 52 4.16 14.89 17.66
CA ALA A 52 2.79 15.06 17.24
C ALA A 52 2.33 13.92 16.32
N ALA A 53 1.03 13.65 16.32
CA ALA A 53 0.41 12.80 15.31
C ALA A 53 0.28 13.60 14.01
N ARG A 54 0.96 13.15 12.95
CA ARG A 54 0.89 13.75 11.61
C ARG A 54 0.14 12.84 10.67
N GLN A 55 -0.90 13.37 10.03
CA GLN A 55 -1.65 12.64 9.01
C GLN A 55 -0.78 12.41 7.77
N ILE A 56 -0.82 11.19 7.24
CA ILE A 56 -0.09 10.80 6.02
C ILE A 56 -1.01 10.34 4.90
N ARG A 57 -2.25 9.96 5.22
CA ARG A 57 -3.22 9.45 4.26
C ARG A 57 -4.64 9.55 4.84
N SER A 58 -5.63 9.70 3.98
CA SER A 58 -7.03 9.37 4.28
C SER A 58 -7.66 8.60 3.13
N PHE A 59 -8.74 7.87 3.42
CA PHE A 59 -9.58 7.20 2.44
C PHE A 59 -10.99 6.98 3.01
N VAL A 60 -11.96 6.76 2.13
CA VAL A 60 -13.36 6.54 2.48
C VAL A 60 -13.82 5.22 1.89
N PHE A 61 -14.66 4.48 2.62
CA PHE A 61 -15.35 3.33 2.09
C PHE A 61 -16.65 3.74 1.41
N GLU A 62 -16.77 3.36 0.16
CA GLU A 62 -17.98 3.48 -0.62
C GLU A 62 -18.67 2.12 -0.67
N ALA A 63 -19.97 2.08 -0.39
CA ALA A 63 -20.74 0.83 -0.37
C ALA A 63 -20.70 0.08 -1.72
N GLU A 64 -20.57 0.83 -2.81
CA GLU A 64 -20.52 0.31 -4.19
C GLU A 64 -19.14 -0.29 -4.56
N SER A 65 -18.12 -0.16 -3.70
CA SER A 65 -16.75 -0.61 -4.00
C SER A 65 -16.09 -1.41 -2.86
N PRO A 66 -16.66 -2.57 -2.48
CA PRO A 66 -16.11 -3.41 -1.41
C PRO A 66 -14.70 -3.93 -1.70
N LEU A 67 -14.33 -4.11 -2.99
CA LEU A 67 -12.99 -4.52 -3.38
C LEU A 67 -11.95 -3.43 -3.07
N ALA A 68 -12.27 -2.16 -3.33
CA ALA A 68 -11.39 -1.05 -3.00
C ALA A 68 -11.20 -0.94 -1.48
N ALA A 69 -12.28 -1.09 -0.71
CA ALA A 69 -12.22 -1.13 0.75
C ALA A 69 -11.28 -2.23 1.25
N PHE A 70 -11.39 -3.45 0.71
CA PHE A 70 -10.48 -4.55 1.03
C PHE A 70 -9.02 -4.21 0.70
N GLN A 71 -8.74 -3.63 -0.47
CA GLN A 71 -7.38 -3.24 -0.86
C GLN A 71 -6.79 -2.16 0.05
N HIS A 72 -7.60 -1.17 0.46
CA HIS A 72 -7.17 -0.14 1.41
C HIS A 72 -6.79 -0.75 2.76
N LEU A 73 -7.60 -1.68 3.27
CA LEU A 73 -7.34 -2.39 4.53
C LEU A 73 -6.11 -3.30 4.42
N ASP A 74 -5.99 -4.10 3.37
CA ASP A 74 -4.86 -5.01 3.16
C ASP A 74 -3.54 -4.23 3.14
N GLN A 75 -3.49 -3.13 2.39
CA GLN A 75 -2.33 -2.23 2.35
C GLN A 75 -2.02 -1.62 3.73
N LEU A 76 -3.05 -1.18 4.46
CA LEU A 76 -2.88 -0.55 5.77
C LEU A 76 -2.37 -1.55 6.82
N PHE A 77 -3.01 -2.71 6.94
CA PHE A 77 -2.62 -3.74 7.89
C PHE A 77 -1.24 -4.32 7.59
N PHE A 78 -0.88 -4.41 6.31
CA PHE A 78 0.47 -4.78 5.91
C PHE A 78 1.50 -3.73 6.34
N THR A 79 1.23 -2.45 6.10
CA THR A 79 2.12 -1.35 6.52
C THR A 79 2.23 -1.28 8.06
N ALA A 80 1.15 -1.60 8.77
CA ALA A 80 1.10 -1.58 10.22
C ALA A 80 1.78 -2.79 10.88
N ARG A 81 1.96 -3.91 10.14
CA ARG A 81 2.85 -5.01 10.51
C ARG A 81 4.28 -4.64 10.12
N ARG A 82 4.97 -3.88 10.99
CA ARG A 82 6.44 -3.77 10.96
C ARG A 82 7.10 -5.07 11.48
N LEU A 83 6.79 -6.22 10.88
CA LEU A 83 7.88 -7.17 10.65
C LEU A 83 8.54 -6.63 9.38
N PRO A 84 9.86 -6.37 9.36
CA PRO A 84 10.53 -6.18 8.08
C PRO A 84 10.13 -7.37 7.20
N PRO A 85 9.49 -7.13 6.03
CA PRO A 85 9.06 -8.24 5.19
C PRO A 85 10.29 -9.09 4.91
N SER A 86 10.19 -10.38 5.20
CA SER A 86 11.28 -11.28 4.86
C SER A 86 11.46 -11.26 3.34
N SER A 87 12.65 -11.61 2.87
CA SER A 87 12.86 -11.84 1.44
C SER A 87 11.83 -12.81 0.87
N GLY A 88 11.39 -13.79 1.66
CA GLY A 88 10.29 -14.70 1.32
C GLY A 88 8.95 -13.99 1.11
N ASP A 89 8.56 -13.08 2.02
CA ASP A 89 7.30 -12.33 1.90
C ASP A 89 7.24 -11.47 0.63
N ILE A 90 8.39 -10.92 0.21
CA ILE A 90 8.50 -10.14 -1.03
C ILE A 90 8.40 -11.06 -2.25
N VAL A 91 9.07 -12.22 -2.23
CA VAL A 91 9.05 -13.20 -3.33
C VAL A 91 7.66 -13.81 -3.48
N ASP A 92 6.98 -14.15 -2.40
CA ASP A 92 5.65 -14.75 -2.46
C ASP A 92 4.60 -13.77 -3.00
N ARG A 93 4.76 -12.48 -2.72
CA ARG A 93 3.79 -11.44 -3.11
C ARG A 93 4.07 -10.75 -4.43
N PHE A 94 5.34 -10.59 -4.78
CA PHE A 94 5.78 -9.83 -5.96
C PHE A 94 6.75 -10.61 -6.85
N GLY A 95 7.20 -11.79 -6.42
CA GLY A 95 8.07 -12.63 -7.22
C GLY A 95 7.36 -13.23 -8.44
N PRO A 96 8.11 -13.89 -9.33
CA PRO A 96 7.63 -14.35 -10.64
C PRO A 96 6.42 -15.30 -10.59
N TYR A 97 6.23 -15.97 -9.46
CA TYR A 97 5.16 -16.94 -9.23
C TYR A 97 3.97 -16.37 -8.45
N SER A 98 4.05 -15.11 -8.01
CA SER A 98 2.95 -14.44 -7.31
C SER A 98 1.78 -14.13 -8.25
N THR A 99 0.57 -14.13 -7.71
CA THR A 99 -0.64 -13.77 -8.45
C THR A 99 -0.56 -12.33 -8.96
N THR A 100 -0.07 -11.42 -8.13
CA THR A 100 0.10 -9.99 -8.45
C THR A 100 1.05 -9.78 -9.63
N TYR A 101 2.22 -10.42 -9.59
CA TYR A 101 3.18 -10.34 -10.71
C TYR A 101 2.57 -10.86 -12.01
N ASN A 102 1.89 -12.01 -11.96
CA ASN A 102 1.31 -12.61 -13.16
C ASN A 102 0.17 -11.77 -13.76
N VAL A 103 -0.68 -11.17 -12.93
CA VAL A 103 -1.74 -10.26 -13.39
C VAL A 103 -1.15 -8.99 -14.01
N ILE A 104 -0.23 -8.33 -13.32
CA ILE A 104 0.40 -7.09 -13.82
C ILE A 104 1.21 -7.37 -15.08
N ARG A 105 1.98 -8.47 -15.13
CA ARG A 105 2.76 -8.87 -16.31
C ARG A 105 1.86 -9.09 -17.53
N ARG A 106 0.72 -9.77 -17.36
CA ARG A 106 -0.23 -9.97 -18.46
C ARG A 106 -0.79 -8.63 -18.97
N SER A 107 -1.22 -7.75 -18.06
CA SER A 107 -1.74 -6.42 -18.43
C SER A 107 -0.67 -5.57 -19.13
N LEU A 108 0.57 -5.61 -18.62
CA LEU A 108 1.69 -4.92 -19.23
C LEU A 108 1.96 -5.46 -20.63
N LEU A 109 2.09 -6.77 -20.81
CA LEU A 109 2.32 -7.39 -22.12
C LEU A 109 1.19 -7.10 -23.13
N ALA A 110 -0.06 -7.05 -22.67
CA ALA A 110 -1.20 -6.68 -23.51
C ALA A 110 -1.08 -5.24 -24.00
N ALA A 111 -0.84 -4.28 -23.10
CA ALA A 111 -0.61 -2.88 -23.46
C ALA A 111 0.67 -2.70 -24.31
N PHE A 112 1.68 -3.52 -24.07
CA PHE A 112 2.91 -3.51 -24.85
C PHE A 112 2.68 -4.00 -26.29
N GLY A 113 1.83 -5.03 -26.44
CA GLY A 113 1.42 -5.57 -27.73
C GLY A 113 0.67 -4.57 -28.61
N THR A 114 -0.03 -3.59 -28.02
CA THR A 114 -0.76 -2.56 -28.79
C THR A 114 0.16 -1.51 -29.40
N VAL A 115 1.34 -1.28 -28.81
CA VAL A 115 2.28 -0.23 -29.25
C VAL A 115 3.55 -0.77 -29.92
N GLN A 116 3.77 -2.08 -29.93
CA GLN A 116 5.03 -2.72 -30.38
C GLN A 116 5.48 -2.35 -31.81
N ASN A 117 4.55 -1.96 -32.68
CA ASN A 117 4.81 -1.62 -34.08
C ASN A 117 4.99 -0.11 -34.32
N GLU A 118 4.82 0.72 -33.30
CA GLU A 118 5.05 2.16 -33.41
C GLU A 118 6.55 2.46 -33.51
N SER A 119 6.92 3.27 -34.49
CA SER A 119 8.31 3.61 -34.80
C SER A 119 9.05 4.27 -33.63
N SER A 120 8.33 5.01 -32.78
CA SER A 120 8.81 5.69 -31.57
C SER A 120 9.29 4.73 -30.47
N VAL A 121 8.70 3.53 -30.38
CA VAL A 121 8.97 2.55 -29.30
C VAL A 121 9.65 1.27 -29.78
N LYS A 122 9.72 1.04 -31.09
CA LYS A 122 10.31 -0.17 -31.72
C LYS A 122 11.76 -0.49 -31.31
N VAL A 123 12.57 0.52 -31.01
CA VAL A 123 13.96 0.31 -30.55
C VAL A 123 13.96 -0.20 -29.11
N LYS A 124 13.22 0.45 -28.21
CA LYS A 124 13.08 0.04 -26.81
C LYS A 124 12.41 -1.34 -26.68
N PHE A 125 11.47 -1.65 -27.58
CA PHE A 125 10.84 -2.95 -27.67
C PHE A 125 11.86 -4.07 -27.95
N ARG A 126 12.76 -3.88 -28.92
CA ARG A 126 13.81 -4.87 -29.22
C ARG A 126 14.79 -5.07 -28.06
N GLU A 127 15.18 -4.00 -27.39
CA GLU A 127 16.04 -4.08 -26.20
C GLU A 127 15.37 -4.86 -25.06
N TRP A 128 14.08 -4.60 -24.82
CA TRP A 128 13.30 -5.29 -23.80
C TRP A 128 13.16 -6.78 -24.09
N VAL A 129 12.76 -7.17 -25.31
CA VAL A 129 12.61 -8.58 -25.70
C VAL A 129 13.93 -9.34 -25.60
N ALA A 130 15.04 -8.68 -25.98
CA ALA A 130 16.38 -9.26 -25.81
C ALA A 130 16.72 -9.49 -24.33
N SER A 131 16.31 -8.59 -23.44
CA SER A 131 16.51 -8.79 -22.00
C SER A 131 15.66 -9.92 -21.43
N GLU A 132 14.36 -10.03 -21.76
CA GLU A 132 13.49 -11.14 -21.29
C GLU A 132 14.01 -12.52 -21.72
N SER A 133 14.51 -12.63 -22.95
CA SER A 133 15.05 -13.90 -23.47
C SER A 133 16.44 -14.27 -22.91
N ILE A 134 17.08 -13.38 -22.16
CA ILE A 134 18.26 -13.70 -21.34
C ILE A 134 17.80 -14.30 -19.99
N TRP A 135 16.77 -13.74 -19.37
CA TRP A 135 16.20 -14.23 -18.10
C TRP A 135 15.46 -15.59 -18.20
N GLU A 136 15.11 -16.02 -19.41
CA GLU A 136 14.57 -17.37 -19.67
C GLU A 136 15.65 -18.42 -19.94
N ARG A 137 16.89 -18.02 -20.27
CA ARG A 137 18.00 -18.94 -20.56
C ARG A 137 18.82 -19.35 -19.34
N ASP A 138 18.78 -18.56 -18.29
CA ASP A 138 19.44 -18.84 -17.00
C ASP A 138 18.53 -19.57 -16.00
N ARG A 139 17.45 -20.20 -16.48
CA ARG A 139 16.51 -21.04 -15.71
C ARG A 139 16.60 -22.51 -16.10
#